data_AF-A0A969IC54-F1
#
_entry.id   AF-A0A969IC54-F1
#
_cell.length_a   1.000
_cell.length_b   1.000
_cell.length_c   1.000
_cell.angle_alpha   90.00
_cell.angle_beta   90.00
_cell.angle_gamma   90.00
#
_symmetry.space_group_name_H-M   'P 1'
#
loop_
_entity.id
_entity.type
_entity.pdbx_description
1 polymer ?
#
loop_
_entity_poly.entity_id
_entity_poly.type
_entity_poly.pdbx_seq_one_letter_code
_entity_poly.pdbx_strand_id
1 'polypeptide(L)' 'MFKRLNELNFVIGLFFTIVSLILLAGSLFSKNLSGRINIYTGICFLIFGLLMIFIRKETKKDDQ' A
#
# COMPACT_ATOMS: atom_id res chain seq x y z
N MET A 1 -18.01 -4.99 3.53
CA MET A 1 -16.59 -4.66 3.83
C MET A 1 -15.78 -5.89 4.27
N PHE A 2 -16.36 -6.85 5.01
CA PHE A 2 -15.69 -8.11 5.40
C PHE A 2 -15.21 -9.02 4.25
N LYS A 3 -15.95 -9.11 3.13
CA LYS A 3 -15.47 -9.86 1.93
C LYS A 3 -14.20 -9.26 1.31
N ARG A 4 -13.96 -7.93 1.47
CA ARG A 4 -12.79 -7.23 0.91
C ARG A 4 -11.51 -7.49 1.71
N LEU A 5 -11.62 -7.77 3.01
CA LEU A 5 -10.49 -8.13 3.87
C LEU A 5 -10.01 -9.58 3.67
N ASN A 6 -10.83 -10.42 3.04
CA ASN A 6 -10.45 -11.79 2.71
C ASN A 6 -9.75 -11.91 1.35
N GLU A 7 -9.71 -10.82 0.57
CA GLU A 7 -8.94 -10.78 -0.67
C GLU A 7 -7.47 -10.51 -0.32
N LEU A 8 -6.63 -11.53 -0.53
CA LEU A 8 -5.21 -11.50 -0.22
C LEU A 8 -4.53 -10.25 -0.83
N ASN A 9 -4.91 -9.87 -2.05
CA ASN A 9 -4.39 -8.67 -2.73
C ASN A 9 -4.73 -7.36 -1.99
N PHE A 10 -5.92 -7.25 -1.40
CA PHE A 10 -6.32 -6.08 -0.63
C PHE A 10 -5.54 -5.98 0.68
N VAL A 11 -5.38 -7.09 1.40
CA VAL A 11 -4.59 -7.15 2.64
C VAL A 11 -3.12 -6.81 2.36
N ILE A 12 -2.56 -7.34 1.27
CA ILE A 12 -1.20 -7.02 0.82
C ILE A 12 -1.07 -5.53 0.49
N GLY A 13 -2.02 -4.97 -0.28
CA GLY A 13 -2.03 -3.54 -0.62
C GLY A 13 -2.09 -2.65 0.62
N LEU A 14 -3.00 -2.96 1.55
CA LEU A 14 -3.16 -2.24 2.81
C LEU A 14 -1.89 -2.29 3.68
N PHE A 15 -1.25 -3.46 3.76
CA PHE A 15 0.01 -3.62 4.48
C PHE A 15 1.11 -2.72 3.90
N PHE A 16 1.31 -2.74 2.58
CA PHE A 16 2.31 -1.89 1.92
C PHE A 16 2.02 -0.40 2.08
N THR A 17 0.75 0.01 2.04
CA THR A 17 0.35 1.39 2.30
C THR A 17 0.69 1.83 3.73
N ILE A 18 0.41 1.00 4.74
CA ILE A 18 0.72 1.34 6.14
C ILE A 18 2.24 1.44 6.35
N VAL A 19 3.01 0.48 5.86
CA VAL A 19 4.48 0.48 5.97
C VAL A 19 5.09 1.70 5.28
N SER A 20 4.61 2.04 4.10
CA SER A 20 5.00 3.25 3.37
C SER A 20 4.75 4.52 4.18
N LEU A 21 3.58 4.62 4.81
CA LEU A 21 3.20 5.78 5.62
C LEU A 21 4.13 5.94 6.83
N ILE A 22 4.49 4.82 7.47
CA ILE A 22 5.45 4.79 8.59
C ILE A 22 6.86 5.21 8.11
N LEU A 23 7.30 4.72 6.96
CA LEU A 23 8.60 5.09 6.37
C LEU A 23 8.66 6.58 6.02
N LEU A 24 7.62 7.11 5.38
CA LEU A 24 7.54 8.52 5.01
C LEU A 24 7.44 9.41 6.25
N ALA A 25 6.55 9.09 7.20
CA ALA A 25 6.47 9.81 8.46
C ALA A 25 7.81 9.75 9.23
N GLY A 26 8.43 8.58 9.33
CA GLY A 26 9.75 8.41 9.95
C GLY A 26 10.84 9.24 9.28
N SER A 27 10.82 9.34 7.95
CA SER A 27 11.78 10.17 7.20
C SER A 27 11.60 11.68 7.40
N LEU A 28 10.37 12.13 7.73
CA LEU A 28 10.03 13.52 7.99
C LEU A 28 10.31 13.93 9.45
N PHE A 29 10.06 13.04 10.40
CA PHE A 29 10.23 13.31 11.83
C PHE A 29 11.62 12.94 12.38
N SER A 30 12.38 12.05 11.73
CA SER A 30 13.67 11.58 12.23
C SER A 30 14.78 11.79 11.20
N LYS A 31 15.77 12.63 11.57
CA LYS A 31 16.97 12.90 10.76
C LYS A 31 17.79 11.62 10.48
N ASN A 32 17.75 10.65 11.40
CA ASN A 32 18.43 9.35 11.24
C ASN A 32 17.72 8.43 10.25
N LEU A 33 16.42 8.63 10.00
CA LEU A 33 15.64 7.91 8.97
C LEU A 33 15.50 8.70 7.68
N SER A 34 16.05 9.91 7.58
CA SER A 34 16.05 10.76 6.38
C SER A 34 17.07 10.28 5.34
N GLY A 35 17.20 8.97 5.18
CA GLY A 35 17.93 8.37 4.08
C GLY A 35 17.11 8.51 2.81
N ARG A 36 17.73 8.93 1.70
CA ARG A 36 17.07 9.00 0.38
C ARG A 36 16.39 7.67 0.03
N ILE A 37 16.99 6.55 0.43
CA ILE A 37 16.46 5.19 0.29
C ILE A 37 15.09 5.05 0.95
N ASN A 38 14.90 5.50 2.20
CA ASN A 38 13.63 5.38 2.91
C ASN A 38 12.51 6.17 2.23
N ILE A 39 12.83 7.34 1.67
CA ILE A 39 11.88 8.18 0.94
C ILE A 39 11.48 7.51 -0.38
N TYR A 40 12.45 7.05 -1.19
CA TYR A 40 12.15 6.36 -2.45
C TYR A 40 11.38 5.06 -2.22
N THR A 41 11.79 4.24 -1.27
CA THR A 41 11.08 3.00 -0.91
C THR A 41 9.68 3.30 -0.39
N GLY A 42 9.54 4.32 0.48
CA GLY A 42 8.25 4.78 0.99
C GLY A 42 7.31 5.21 -0.14
N ILE A 43 7.77 6.01 -1.09
CA ILE A 43 6.97 6.46 -2.24
C ILE A 43 6.59 5.29 -3.16
N CYS A 44 7.55 4.41 -3.50
CA CYS A 44 7.27 3.23 -4.33
C CYS A 44 6.22 2.32 -3.68
N PHE A 45 6.34 2.06 -2.38
CA PHE A 45 5.37 1.24 -1.65
C PHE A 45 4.02 1.94 -1.48
N LEU A 46 3.98 3.27 -1.39
CA LEU A 46 2.74 4.04 -1.36
C LEU A 46 1.96 3.84 -2.67
N ILE A 47 2.64 4.06 -3.80
CA ILE A 47 2.06 3.96 -5.14
C ILE A 47 1.59 2.52 -5.38
N PHE A 48 2.42 1.53 -5.04
CA PHE A 48 2.07 0.13 -5.21
C PHE A 48 0.89 -0.31 -4.33
N GLY A 49 0.89 0.06 -3.04
CA GLY A 49 -0.21 -0.24 -2.12
C GLY A 49 -1.52 0.43 -2.55
N LEU A 50 -1.46 1.69 -3.00
CA LEU A 50 -2.61 2.40 -3.55
C LEU A 50 -3.13 1.73 -4.83
N LEU A 51 -2.24 1.36 -5.77
CA LEU A 51 -2.64 0.64 -6.99
C LEU A 51 -3.32 -0.69 -6.66
N MET A 52 -2.80 -1.46 -5.71
CA MET A 52 -3.40 -2.73 -5.28
C MET A 52 -4.79 -2.54 -4.64
N ILE A 53 -5.01 -1.45 -3.90
CA ILE A 53 -6.31 -1.10 -3.33
C ILE A 53 -7.27 -0.59 -4.41
N PHE A 54 -6.75 0.14 -5.40
CA PHE A 54 -7.54 0.80 -6.45
C PHE A 54 -7.87 -0.10 -7.62
N ILE A 55 -7.03 -1.12 -7.89
CA ILE A 55 -7.36 -2.26 -8.75
C ILE A 55 -8.41 -3.06 -7.99
N ARG A 56 -9.64 -2.52 -8.01
CA ARG A 56 -10.84 -3.26 -7.71
C ARG A 56 -10.86 -4.36 -8.73
N LYS A 57 -10.72 -5.58 -8.23
CA LYS A 57 -11.12 -6.77 -8.95
C LYS A 57 -12.57 -6.53 -9.40
N GLU A 58 -12.76 -6.07 -10.63
CA GLU A 58 -13.93 -6.46 -11.40
C GLU A 58 -13.80 -7.96 -11.57
N THR A 59 -14.08 -8.67 -10.47
CA THR A 59 -14.29 -10.10 -10.52
C THR A 59 -15.55 -10.20 -11.37
N LYS A 60 -15.31 -10.52 -12.64
CA LYS A 60 -16.28 -10.70 -13.72
C LYS A 60 -17.69 -10.93 -13.19
N LYS A 61 -18.65 -10.15 -13.70
CA LYS A 61 -19.96 -10.71 -14.05
C LYS A 61 -19.71 -11.82 -15.08
N ASP A 62 -19.31 -13.00 -14.62
CA ASP A 62 -19.62 -14.24 -15.30
C ASP A 62 -20.94 -14.70 -14.69
N ASP A 63 -22.04 -14.02 -15.06
CA ASP A 63 -23.37 -14.59 -14.93
C ASP A 63 -23.96 -14.56 -16.34
N GLN A 64 -24.01 -15.75 -16.92
CA GLN A 64 -24.81 -16.12 -18.08
C GLN A 64 -26.29 -15.87 -17.82
#